data_AF-A0A2U1NIN5-F1
#
_entry.id   AF-A0A2U1NIN5-F1
#
_cell.length_a   1.000
_cell.length_b   1.000
_cell.length_c   1.000
_cell.angle_alpha   90.00
_cell.angle_beta   90.00
_cell.angle_gamma   90.00
#
_symmetry.space_group_name_H-M   'P 1'
#
loop_
_entity.id
_entity.type
_entity.pdbx_description
1 polymer ?
#
loop_
_entity_poly.entity_id
_entity_poly.type
_entity_poly.pdbx_seq_one_letter_code
_entity_poly.pdbx_strand_id
1 'polypeptide(L)'
;MVEITSLPVDILTMIMVIVATYANGANGARDLAWISATCKEFKKVAKQVSVLKLLNFQGSTCTLDYRKHRHPKDILFLCARYGNQIAESSFGKGLLDGDHWCWLMIFLNSRPARDENYSIVSGPLQDRRLVRSFIRHGSSEDISKIFFPLHIYMISNARFEEYRAHITFQAIFDMCLYENTRFKILAIMSGKAKCLVCAQKDLFLAGDMRPHSLAPREGVLILYDKLIPSTPF
;
A
#
# COMPACT_ATOMS: atom_id res chain seq x y z
N MET A 1 -41.92 13.23 -0.46
CA MET A 1 -40.96 12.11 -0.61
C MET A 1 -39.61 12.62 -0.13
N VAL A 2 -38.97 12.01 0.86
CA VAL A 2 -37.67 12.48 1.38
C VAL A 2 -36.58 11.82 0.56
N GLU A 3 -35.79 12.62 -0.14
CA GLU A 3 -34.66 12.12 -0.94
C GLU A 3 -33.40 12.04 -0.07
N ILE A 4 -32.64 10.96 -0.19
CA ILE A 4 -31.39 10.79 0.57
C ILE A 4 -30.38 11.90 0.28
N THR A 5 -30.41 12.47 -0.92
CA THR A 5 -29.60 13.62 -1.37
C THR A 5 -29.94 14.93 -0.65
N SER A 6 -31.08 15.00 0.06
CA SER A 6 -31.45 16.15 0.88
C SER A 6 -30.81 16.13 2.28
N LEU A 7 -30.11 15.04 2.63
CA LEU A 7 -29.35 14.97 3.89
C LEU A 7 -28.18 15.98 3.88
N PRO A 8 -27.81 16.52 5.06
CA PRO A 8 -26.58 17.28 5.23
C PRO A 8 -25.36 16.52 4.68
N VAL A 9 -24.46 17.25 4.04
CA VAL A 9 -23.25 16.69 3.40
C VAL A 9 -22.44 15.85 4.39
N ASP A 10 -22.32 16.27 5.65
CA ASP A 10 -21.56 15.54 6.67
C ASP A 10 -22.16 14.15 6.95
N ILE A 11 -23.49 14.03 6.95
CA ILE A 11 -24.18 12.74 7.13
C ILE A 11 -23.97 11.86 5.90
N LEU A 12 -24.06 12.44 4.70
CA LEU A 12 -23.76 11.72 3.45
C LEU A 12 -22.31 11.23 3.41
N THR A 13 -21.36 12.06 3.83
CA THR A 13 -19.94 11.68 3.93
C THR A 13 -19.76 10.54 4.91
N MET A 14 -20.40 10.58 6.08
CA MET A 14 -20.33 9.49 7.07
C MET A 14 -20.87 8.17 6.50
N ILE A 15 -22.02 8.20 5.82
CA ILE A 15 -22.57 7.01 5.14
C ILE A 15 -21.58 6.47 4.10
N MET A 16 -20.99 7.36 3.30
CA MET A 16 -20.02 6.97 2.27
C MET A 16 -18.74 6.37 2.87
N VAL A 17 -18.25 6.89 4.00
CA VAL A 17 -17.12 6.32 4.73
C VAL A 17 -17.46 4.92 5.27
N ILE A 18 -18.68 4.71 5.80
CA ILE A 18 -19.12 3.39 6.27
C ILE A 18 -19.13 2.39 5.12
N VAL A 19 -19.65 2.78 3.94
CA VAL A 19 -19.60 1.94 2.74
C VAL A 19 -18.17 1.70 2.29
N ALA A 20 -17.32 2.74 2.29
CA ALA A 20 -15.92 2.66 1.88
C ALA A 20 -15.12 1.66 2.72
N THR A 21 -15.43 1.58 4.02
CA THR A 21 -14.65 0.84 5.02
C THR A 21 -15.24 -0.53 5.34
N TYR A 22 -16.44 -0.85 4.85
CA TYR A 22 -17.16 -2.07 5.21
C TYR A 22 -16.31 -3.32 4.92
N ALA A 23 -15.92 -4.03 5.98
CA ALA A 23 -14.90 -5.07 5.93
C ALA A 23 -15.48 -6.49 5.76
N ASN A 24 -16.79 -6.68 5.94
CA ASN A 24 -17.45 -7.99 5.94
C ASN A 24 -17.80 -8.46 4.52
N GLY A 25 -16.77 -8.69 3.71
CA GLY A 25 -16.95 -9.41 2.45
C GLY A 25 -17.46 -8.56 1.27
N ALA A 26 -17.49 -7.23 1.37
CA ALA A 26 -17.86 -6.33 0.29
C ALA A 26 -16.67 -5.44 -0.15
N ASN A 27 -16.64 -5.10 -1.44
CA ASN A 27 -15.56 -4.32 -2.04
C ASN A 27 -15.93 -2.84 -1.96
N GLY A 28 -15.47 -2.17 -0.90
CA GLY A 28 -15.76 -0.75 -0.67
C GLY A 28 -15.49 0.12 -1.90
N ALA A 29 -14.42 -0.14 -2.65
CA ALA A 29 -14.14 0.55 -3.92
C ALA A 29 -15.19 0.29 -5.01
N ARG A 30 -15.68 -0.94 -5.13
CA ARG A 30 -16.77 -1.30 -6.06
C ARG A 30 -18.10 -0.65 -5.65
N ASP A 31 -18.44 -0.75 -4.37
CA ASP A 31 -19.71 -0.24 -3.85
C ASP A 31 -19.75 1.29 -3.96
N LEU A 32 -18.65 1.97 -3.65
CA LEU A 32 -18.51 3.40 -3.91
C LEU A 32 -18.59 3.75 -5.39
N ALA A 33 -18.00 2.96 -6.28
CA ALA A 33 -18.11 3.20 -7.71
C ALA A 33 -19.58 3.15 -8.15
N TRP A 34 -20.36 2.17 -7.67
CA TRP A 34 -21.79 2.07 -7.93
C TRP A 34 -22.59 3.24 -7.36
N ILE A 35 -22.38 3.60 -6.09
CA ILE A 35 -23.09 4.73 -5.47
C ILE A 35 -22.73 6.04 -6.19
N SER A 36 -21.46 6.25 -6.55
CA SER A 36 -21.02 7.44 -7.27
C SER A 36 -21.60 7.56 -8.69
N ALA A 37 -22.05 6.46 -9.29
CA ALA A 37 -22.69 6.46 -10.60
C ALA A 37 -24.17 6.87 -10.56
N THR A 38 -24.79 6.88 -9.38
CA THR A 38 -26.22 7.17 -9.23
C THR A 38 -26.56 8.64 -9.43
N CYS A 39 -25.80 9.57 -8.82
CA CYS A 39 -26.04 11.01 -8.97
C CYS A 39 -24.78 11.85 -8.76
N LYS A 40 -24.85 13.14 -9.16
CA LYS A 40 -23.74 14.10 -9.06
C LYS A 40 -23.30 14.36 -7.62
N GLU A 41 -24.23 14.40 -6.67
CA GLU A 41 -23.92 14.64 -5.26
C GLU A 41 -23.14 13.47 -4.66
N PHE A 42 -23.59 12.24 -4.86
CA PHE A 42 -22.83 11.06 -4.44
C PHE A 42 -21.47 10.97 -5.12
N LYS A 43 -21.37 11.35 -6.40
CA LYS A 43 -20.09 11.45 -7.10
C LYS A 43 -19.15 12.49 -6.46
N LYS A 44 -19.69 13.60 -5.98
CA LYS A 44 -18.91 14.63 -5.26
C LYS A 44 -18.43 14.09 -3.92
N VAL A 45 -19.33 13.53 -3.11
CA VAL A 45 -19.01 12.97 -1.78
C VAL A 45 -18.02 11.81 -1.88
N ALA A 46 -18.17 10.90 -2.85
CA ALA A 46 -17.25 9.78 -3.07
C ALA A 46 -15.80 10.20 -3.35
N LYS A 47 -15.59 11.43 -3.85
CA LYS A 47 -14.27 11.98 -4.15
C LYS A 47 -13.65 12.75 -2.98
N GLN A 48 -14.39 12.90 -1.88
CA GLN A 48 -13.86 13.56 -0.71
C GLN A 48 -12.70 12.75 -0.12
N VAL A 49 -11.76 13.50 0.44
CA VAL A 49 -10.55 13.01 1.07
C VAL A 49 -10.84 11.96 2.14
N SER A 50 -11.81 12.24 3.02
CA SER A 50 -12.21 11.37 4.13
C SER A 50 -12.65 9.98 3.65
N VAL A 51 -13.30 9.92 2.49
CA VAL A 51 -13.76 8.68 1.87
C VAL A 51 -12.59 7.95 1.20
N LEU A 52 -11.85 8.63 0.32
CA LEU A 52 -10.76 8.01 -0.46
C LEU A 52 -9.59 7.54 0.42
N LYS A 53 -9.28 8.25 1.50
CA LYS A 53 -8.23 7.87 2.44
C LYS A 53 -8.55 6.56 3.17
N LEU A 54 -9.83 6.30 3.43
CA LEU A 54 -10.30 5.11 4.17
C LEU A 54 -10.85 4.01 3.26
N LEU A 55 -10.74 4.18 1.94
CA LEU A 55 -11.28 3.23 0.98
C LEU A 55 -10.67 1.85 1.12
N ASN A 56 -11.52 0.85 1.34
CA ASN A 56 -11.17 -0.55 1.38
C ASN A 56 -11.24 -1.17 -0.03
N PHE A 57 -10.14 -1.80 -0.44
CA PHE A 57 -10.08 -2.63 -1.63
C PHE A 57 -10.17 -4.09 -1.18
N GLN A 58 -11.37 -4.66 -1.19
CA GLN A 58 -11.58 -6.02 -0.69
C GLN A 58 -10.90 -7.07 -1.59
N GLY A 59 -10.37 -8.13 -0.98
CA GLY A 59 -9.87 -9.31 -1.68
C GLY A 59 -8.46 -9.16 -2.26
N SER A 60 -7.84 -7.99 -2.15
CA SER A 60 -6.45 -7.83 -2.49
C SER A 60 -5.57 -8.13 -1.28
N THR A 61 -4.56 -8.97 -1.50
CA THR A 61 -3.22 -8.76 -0.93
C THR A 61 -2.99 -7.28 -0.63
N CYS A 62 -2.27 -6.93 0.45
CA CYS A 62 -1.96 -5.53 0.82
C CYS A 62 -1.21 -4.72 -0.25
N THR A 63 -1.04 -5.31 -1.44
CA THR A 63 -0.62 -4.74 -2.69
C THR A 63 -1.63 -5.13 -3.79
N LEU A 64 -2.31 -4.15 -4.37
CA LEU A 64 -3.07 -4.23 -5.62
C LEU A 64 -2.17 -4.23 -6.86
N ASP A 65 -2.69 -4.74 -7.98
CA ASP A 65 -2.06 -4.69 -9.30
C ASP A 65 -2.11 -3.27 -9.89
N TYR A 66 -1.09 -2.46 -9.57
CA TYR A 66 -0.95 -1.07 -10.01
C TYR A 66 -0.94 -0.92 -11.54
N ARG A 67 -0.61 -1.97 -12.32
CA ARG A 67 -0.53 -1.90 -13.78
C ARG A 67 -1.89 -1.65 -14.43
N LYS A 68 -2.97 -1.98 -13.74
CA LYS A 68 -4.36 -1.71 -14.17
C LYS A 68 -4.78 -0.25 -13.94
N HIS A 69 -3.98 0.53 -13.21
CA HIS A 69 -4.35 1.85 -12.69
C HIS A 69 -3.40 2.96 -13.18
N ARG A 70 -3.09 2.97 -14.48
CA ARG A 70 -2.11 3.89 -15.10
C ARG A 70 -2.68 5.27 -15.49
N HIS A 71 -3.86 5.63 -14.98
CA HIS A 71 -4.51 6.90 -15.32
C HIS A 71 -4.51 7.88 -14.12
N PRO A 72 -4.21 9.18 -14.31
CA PRO A 72 -4.14 10.17 -13.22
C PRO A 72 -5.48 10.46 -12.51
N LYS A 73 -6.60 10.03 -13.09
CA LYS A 73 -7.93 10.10 -12.47
C LYS A 73 -8.41 8.75 -11.93
N ASP A 74 -7.56 7.73 -11.97
CA ASP A 74 -7.89 6.41 -11.44
C ASP A 74 -8.02 6.46 -9.91
N ILE A 75 -8.95 5.67 -9.37
CA ILE A 75 -9.25 5.63 -7.95
C ILE A 75 -8.03 5.20 -7.12
N LEU A 76 -7.20 4.27 -7.60
CA LEU A 76 -6.00 3.84 -6.86
C LEU A 76 -5.02 5.01 -6.70
N PHE A 77 -4.80 5.76 -7.78
CA PHE A 77 -3.92 6.92 -7.75
C PHE A 77 -4.45 8.03 -6.85
N LEU A 78 -5.75 8.34 -6.95
CA LEU A 78 -6.38 9.34 -6.07
C LEU A 78 -6.27 8.93 -4.60
N CYS A 79 -6.49 7.65 -4.29
CA CYS A 79 -6.32 7.12 -2.94
C CYS A 79 -4.88 7.25 -2.45
N ALA A 80 -3.87 6.90 -3.25
CA ALA A 80 -2.46 7.06 -2.88
C ALA A 80 -2.12 8.54 -2.60
N ARG A 81 -2.61 9.45 -3.44
CA ARG A 81 -2.42 10.90 -3.26
C ARG A 81 -3.01 11.42 -1.95
N TYR A 82 -4.15 10.90 -1.52
CA TYR A 82 -4.79 11.25 -0.24
C TYR A 82 -4.29 10.45 0.97
N GLY A 83 -3.28 9.60 0.78
CA GLY A 83 -2.65 8.84 1.86
C GLY A 83 -3.37 7.57 2.27
N ASN A 84 -4.07 6.92 1.33
CA ASN A 84 -4.56 5.57 1.52
C ASN A 84 -3.39 4.58 1.52
N GLN A 85 -3.25 3.85 2.62
CA GLN A 85 -2.12 2.96 2.87
C GLN A 85 -1.97 1.83 1.82
N ILE A 86 -3.08 1.21 1.38
CA ILE A 86 -3.04 0.11 0.41
C ILE A 86 -2.57 0.65 -0.94
N ALA A 87 -3.11 1.80 -1.34
CA ALA A 87 -2.75 2.44 -2.59
C ALA A 87 -1.28 2.89 -2.59
N GLU A 88 -0.81 3.49 -1.51
CA GLU A 88 0.60 3.87 -1.36
C GLU A 88 1.54 2.66 -1.47
N SER A 89 1.23 1.58 -0.76
CA SER A 89 1.96 0.31 -0.81
C SER A 89 2.03 -0.26 -2.24
N SER A 90 0.91 -0.24 -2.97
CA SER A 90 0.86 -0.65 -4.37
C SER A 90 1.76 0.18 -5.29
N PHE A 91 1.73 1.50 -5.17
CA PHE A 91 2.61 2.37 -5.95
C PHE A 91 4.08 2.18 -5.53
N GLY A 92 4.35 1.99 -4.24
CA GLY A 92 5.69 1.67 -3.74
C GLY A 92 6.28 0.43 -4.39
N LYS A 93 5.48 -0.64 -4.53
CA LYS A 93 5.87 -1.82 -5.30
C LYS A 93 6.16 -1.47 -6.75
N GLY A 94 5.28 -0.71 -7.40
CA GLY A 94 5.45 -0.34 -8.82
C GLY A 94 6.72 0.46 -9.10
N LEU A 95 7.16 1.29 -8.15
CA LEU A 95 8.44 1.99 -8.24
C LEU A 95 9.63 1.03 -8.17
N LEU A 96 9.59 0.07 -7.24
CA LEU A 96 10.63 -0.95 -7.10
C LEU A 96 10.68 -1.89 -8.31
N ASP A 97 9.52 -2.23 -8.88
CA ASP A 97 9.42 -3.00 -10.12
C ASP A 97 9.94 -2.22 -11.36
N GLY A 98 10.27 -0.93 -11.20
CA GLY A 98 10.77 -0.09 -12.29
C GLY A 98 9.69 0.37 -13.27
N ASP A 99 8.41 0.37 -12.87
CA ASP A 99 7.32 0.80 -13.76
C ASP A 99 7.37 2.31 -13.98
N HIS A 100 7.66 2.71 -15.23
CA HIS A 100 7.77 4.12 -15.64
C HIS A 100 6.50 4.94 -15.35
N TRP A 101 5.32 4.33 -15.38
CA TRP A 101 4.08 5.04 -15.06
C TRP A 101 4.01 5.46 -13.60
N CYS A 102 4.51 4.64 -12.68
CA CYS A 102 4.55 5.01 -11.25
C CYS A 102 5.46 6.23 -11.04
N TRP A 103 6.61 6.25 -11.72
CA TRP A 103 7.54 7.39 -11.71
C TRP A 103 6.94 8.65 -12.35
N LEU A 104 6.29 8.52 -13.50
CA LEU A 104 5.62 9.63 -14.18
C LEU A 104 4.52 10.25 -13.28
N MET A 105 3.79 9.41 -12.55
CA MET A 105 2.69 9.87 -11.68
C MET A 105 3.20 10.68 -10.49
N ILE A 106 4.35 10.32 -9.93
CA ILE A 106 5.07 11.13 -8.92
C ILE A 106 5.51 12.47 -9.53
N PHE A 107 6.17 12.42 -10.68
CA PHE A 107 6.68 13.63 -11.36
C PHE A 107 5.58 14.64 -11.65
N LEU A 108 4.44 14.17 -12.18
CA LEU A 108 3.29 15.03 -12.49
C LEU A 108 2.54 15.54 -11.25
N ASN A 109 2.80 14.98 -10.05
CA ASN A 109 2.07 15.30 -8.82
C ASN A 109 3.01 15.60 -7.64
N SER A 110 4.04 16.40 -7.91
CA SER A 110 5.00 16.89 -6.92
C SER A 110 4.43 17.90 -5.91
N ARG A 111 3.19 18.36 -6.11
CA ARG A 111 2.52 19.30 -5.18
C ARG A 111 1.72 18.54 -4.12
N PRO A 112 1.62 19.07 -2.89
CA PRO A 112 0.76 18.52 -1.86
C PRO A 112 -0.69 18.37 -2.34
N ALA A 113 -1.38 17.34 -1.86
CA ALA A 113 -2.81 17.19 -2.09
C ALA A 113 -3.57 18.20 -1.22
N ARG A 114 -4.57 18.86 -1.81
CA ARG A 114 -5.41 19.84 -1.13
C ARG A 114 -6.87 19.43 -1.20
N ASP A 115 -7.64 19.76 -0.17
CA ASP A 115 -9.10 19.60 -0.17
C ASP A 115 -9.81 20.74 -0.90
N GLU A 116 -11.15 20.74 -0.86
CA GLU A 116 -11.99 21.79 -1.44
C GLU A 116 -11.74 23.18 -0.81
N ASN A 117 -11.22 23.22 0.41
CA ASN A 117 -10.88 24.44 1.15
C ASN A 117 -9.42 24.87 0.96
N TYR A 118 -8.70 24.26 0.00
CA TYR A 118 -7.27 24.47 -0.25
C TYR A 118 -6.33 24.12 0.91
N SER A 119 -6.84 23.44 1.94
CA SER A 119 -6.04 22.95 3.06
C SER A 119 -5.23 21.74 2.64
N ILE A 120 -3.99 21.63 3.12
CA ILE A 120 -3.12 20.50 2.81
C ILE A 120 -3.63 19.26 3.53
N VAL A 121 -4.00 18.25 2.76
CA VAL A 121 -4.53 16.98 3.25
C VAL A 121 -3.43 15.93 3.41
N SER A 122 -2.50 15.94 2.45
CA SER A 122 -1.46 14.93 2.30
C SER A 122 -0.29 15.61 1.61
N GLY A 123 0.93 15.27 2.06
CA GLY A 123 2.14 15.73 1.39
C GLY A 123 2.18 15.31 -0.08
N PRO A 124 3.10 15.88 -0.87
CA PRO A 124 3.47 15.41 -2.19
C PRO A 124 3.58 13.88 -2.25
N LEU A 125 3.20 13.35 -3.41
CA LEU A 125 3.44 11.94 -3.69
C LEU A 125 4.94 11.75 -3.91
N GLN A 126 5.64 11.25 -2.90
CA GLN A 126 7.09 11.01 -2.94
C GLN A 126 7.38 9.53 -3.01
N ASP A 127 8.37 9.17 -3.83
CA ASP A 127 8.87 7.81 -3.95
C ASP A 127 9.29 7.24 -2.59
N ARG A 128 9.95 8.05 -1.75
CA ARG A 128 10.40 7.65 -0.41
C ARG A 128 9.25 7.18 0.48
N ARG A 129 8.17 7.97 0.52
CA ARG A 129 6.95 7.66 1.28
C ARG A 129 6.29 6.39 0.76
N LEU A 130 6.21 6.24 -0.56
CA LEU A 130 5.57 5.09 -1.21
C LEU A 130 6.34 3.79 -0.98
N VAL A 131 7.66 3.81 -1.18
CA VAL A 131 8.53 2.65 -0.92
C VAL A 131 8.51 2.28 0.56
N ARG A 132 8.55 3.25 1.47
CA ARG A 132 8.39 3.02 2.92
C ARG A 132 7.05 2.37 3.25
N SER A 133 5.96 2.85 2.65
CA SER A 133 4.61 2.28 2.81
C SER A 133 4.57 0.83 2.33
N PHE A 134 5.21 0.53 1.21
CA PHE A 134 5.32 -0.83 0.69
C PHE A 134 6.15 -1.75 1.60
N ILE A 135 7.32 -1.34 2.10
CA ILE A 135 8.11 -2.15 3.05
C ILE A 135 7.25 -2.51 4.27
N ARG A 136 6.51 -1.53 4.79
CA ARG A 136 5.69 -1.71 5.98
C ARG A 136 4.49 -2.61 5.72
N HIS A 137 3.79 -2.41 4.60
CA HIS A 137 2.44 -2.93 4.41
C HIS A 137 2.30 -3.92 3.25
N GLY A 138 3.30 -4.08 2.39
CA GLY A 138 3.26 -4.98 1.24
C GLY A 138 2.92 -6.41 1.63
N SER A 139 2.29 -7.15 0.73
CA SER A 139 1.94 -8.55 1.00
C SER A 139 3.20 -9.40 1.23
N SER A 140 3.12 -10.45 2.05
CA SER A 140 4.26 -11.36 2.26
C SER A 140 4.78 -11.97 0.96
N GLU A 141 3.87 -12.25 0.02
CA GLU A 141 4.25 -12.72 -1.31
C GLU A 141 5.13 -11.71 -2.04
N ASP A 142 4.74 -10.44 -2.05
CA ASP A 142 5.51 -9.40 -2.74
C ASP A 142 6.82 -9.14 -2.02
N ILE A 143 6.81 -9.01 -0.69
CA ILE A 143 8.03 -8.72 0.09
C ILE A 143 9.07 -9.84 -0.06
N SER A 144 8.64 -11.09 -0.25
CA SER A 144 9.58 -12.19 -0.48
C SER A 144 10.39 -12.08 -1.78
N LYS A 145 9.95 -11.26 -2.74
CA LYS A 145 10.51 -11.18 -4.11
C LYS A 145 11.27 -9.86 -4.39
N ILE A 146 11.22 -8.89 -3.47
CA ILE A 146 11.73 -7.52 -3.72
C ILE A 146 13.18 -7.29 -3.32
N PHE A 147 13.93 -8.35 -3.00
CA PHE A 147 15.29 -8.24 -2.49
C PHE A 147 16.18 -7.33 -3.36
N PHE A 148 16.39 -7.70 -4.62
CA PHE A 148 17.21 -6.92 -5.54
C PHE A 148 16.63 -5.53 -5.85
N PRO A 149 15.33 -5.38 -6.19
CA PRO A 149 14.71 -4.07 -6.38
C PRO A 149 14.92 -3.09 -5.22
N LEU A 150 14.66 -3.53 -3.98
CA LEU A 150 14.78 -2.70 -2.80
C LEU A 150 16.25 -2.38 -2.49
N HIS A 151 17.14 -3.35 -2.64
CA HIS A 151 18.58 -3.16 -2.49
C HIS A 151 19.11 -2.08 -3.44
N ILE A 152 18.78 -2.18 -4.74
CA ILE A 152 19.20 -1.22 -5.77
C ILE A 152 18.62 0.15 -5.48
N TYR A 153 17.33 0.23 -5.14
CA TYR A 153 16.67 1.49 -4.78
C TYR A 153 17.38 2.17 -3.60
N MET A 154 17.68 1.42 -2.53
CA MET A 154 18.32 1.98 -1.34
C MET A 154 19.76 2.41 -1.60
N ILE A 155 20.55 1.66 -2.37
CA ILE A 155 21.90 2.09 -2.78
C ILE A 155 21.84 3.38 -3.61
N SER A 156 20.89 3.46 -4.54
CA SER A 156 20.78 4.59 -5.47
C SER A 156 20.32 5.88 -4.79
N ASN A 157 19.65 5.78 -3.64
CA ASN A 157 19.08 6.91 -2.91
C ASN A 157 19.80 7.23 -1.59
N ALA A 158 20.80 6.43 -1.20
CA ALA A 158 21.62 6.64 -0.01
C ALA A 158 23.07 6.97 -0.39
N ARG A 159 23.83 7.54 0.56
CA ARG A 159 25.28 7.63 0.40
C ARG A 159 25.88 6.23 0.52
N PHE A 160 26.66 5.82 -0.47
CA PHE A 160 27.17 4.45 -0.60
C PHE A 160 27.93 3.94 0.65
N GLU A 161 28.70 4.83 1.30
CA GLU A 161 29.45 4.53 2.53
C GLU A 161 28.53 4.23 3.72
N GLU A 162 27.45 4.99 3.87
CA GLU A 162 26.44 4.81 4.92
C GLU A 162 25.63 3.52 4.69
N TYR A 163 25.35 3.18 3.42
CA TYR A 163 24.67 1.93 3.06
C TYR A 163 25.48 0.69 3.49
N ARG A 164 26.79 0.67 3.22
CA ARG A 164 27.67 -0.45 3.59
C ARG A 164 27.84 -0.58 5.10
N ALA A 165 27.92 0.53 5.82
CA ALA A 165 28.13 0.54 7.27
C ALA A 165 26.95 -0.02 8.08
N HIS A 166 25.77 -0.18 7.46
CA HIS A 166 24.53 -0.52 8.16
C HIS A 166 24.00 -1.93 7.91
N ILE A 167 24.82 -2.81 7.33
CA ILE A 167 24.46 -4.22 7.07
C ILE A 167 23.11 -4.32 6.32
N THR A 168 22.78 -3.30 5.52
CA THR A 168 21.45 -3.12 4.94
C THR A 168 21.09 -4.23 3.97
N PHE A 169 22.09 -4.76 3.25
CA PHE A 169 21.92 -5.94 2.40
C PHE A 169 21.39 -7.14 3.19
N GLN A 170 22.01 -7.47 4.33
CA GLN A 170 21.61 -8.60 5.16
C GLN A 170 20.21 -8.40 5.73
N ALA A 171 19.91 -7.20 6.23
CA ALA A 171 18.59 -6.88 6.78
C ALA A 171 17.46 -7.06 5.75
N ILE A 172 17.67 -6.60 4.51
CA ILE A 172 16.69 -6.81 3.42
C ILE A 172 16.58 -8.31 3.10
N PHE A 173 17.70 -9.04 3.05
CA PHE A 173 17.72 -10.47 2.76
C PHE A 173 16.92 -11.27 3.80
N ASP A 174 17.18 -11.01 5.09
CA ASP A 174 16.51 -11.68 6.21
C ASP A 174 15.00 -11.38 6.21
N MET A 175 14.61 -10.12 5.92
CA MET A 175 13.21 -9.74 5.75
C MET A 175 12.55 -10.53 4.62
N CYS A 176 13.18 -10.64 3.45
CA CYS A 176 12.63 -11.40 2.32
C CYS A 176 12.50 -12.90 2.63
N LEU A 177 13.50 -13.50 3.29
CA LEU A 177 13.45 -14.90 3.70
C LEU A 177 12.34 -15.16 4.70
N TYR A 178 12.21 -14.31 5.71
CA TYR A 178 11.15 -14.41 6.72
C TYR A 178 9.76 -14.32 6.09
N GLU A 179 9.55 -13.34 5.20
CA GLU A 179 8.26 -13.14 4.52
C GLU A 179 7.95 -14.28 3.54
N ASN A 180 8.96 -14.88 2.90
CA ASN A 180 8.80 -16.10 2.10
C ASN A 180 8.27 -17.27 2.96
N THR A 181 8.87 -17.49 4.13
CA THR A 181 8.44 -18.53 5.07
C THR A 181 7.01 -18.27 5.55
N ARG A 182 6.71 -17.02 5.94
CA ARG A 182 5.36 -16.60 6.33
C ARG A 182 4.34 -16.83 5.21
N PHE A 183 4.67 -16.45 3.98
CA PHE A 183 3.81 -16.66 2.81
C PHE A 183 3.51 -18.15 2.59
N LYS A 184 4.54 -19.02 2.65
CA LYS A 184 4.37 -20.48 2.50
C LYS A 184 3.44 -21.05 3.57
N ILE A 185 3.62 -20.67 4.84
CA ILE A 185 2.77 -21.12 5.95
C ILE A 185 1.32 -20.68 5.71
N LEU A 186 1.09 -19.41 5.37
CA LEU A 186 -0.25 -18.88 5.11
C LEU A 186 -0.91 -19.56 3.91
N ALA A 187 -0.17 -19.84 2.85
CA ALA A 187 -0.68 -20.54 1.66
C ALA A 187 -1.13 -21.98 1.97
N ILE A 188 -0.41 -22.67 2.87
CA ILE A 188 -0.80 -23.99 3.39
C ILE A 188 -2.09 -23.90 4.19
N MET A 189 -2.17 -22.98 5.16
CA MET A 189 -3.34 -22.80 6.02
C MET A 189 -4.60 -22.39 5.24
N SER A 190 -4.45 -21.58 4.19
CA SER A 190 -5.58 -21.07 3.40
C SER A 190 -6.01 -22.01 2.26
N GLY A 191 -5.46 -23.23 2.17
CA GLY A 191 -5.78 -24.17 1.08
C GLY A 191 -5.30 -23.72 -0.31
N LYS A 192 -4.46 -22.68 -0.40
CA LYS A 192 -3.84 -22.18 -1.65
C LYS A 192 -2.61 -23.00 -2.07
N ALA A 193 -2.26 -24.03 -1.31
CA ALA A 193 -1.05 -24.85 -1.47
C ALA A 193 -0.96 -25.69 -2.76
N LYS A 194 -2.02 -25.79 -3.58
CA LYS A 194 -2.03 -26.65 -4.77
C LYS A 194 -0.95 -26.32 -5.84
N CYS A 195 -0.24 -25.20 -5.71
CA CYS A 195 0.86 -24.79 -6.62
C CYS A 195 2.28 -24.87 -6.01
N LEU A 196 2.47 -25.27 -4.75
CA LEU A 196 3.79 -25.32 -4.11
C LEU A 196 4.27 -26.75 -3.98
N VAL A 197 5.00 -27.24 -5.00
CA VAL A 197 5.76 -28.49 -4.90
C VAL A 197 6.96 -28.24 -4.00
N CYS A 198 6.85 -28.53 -2.71
CA CYS A 198 8.02 -28.76 -1.87
C CYS A 198 7.68 -29.62 -0.63
N ALA A 199 8.64 -30.47 -0.29
CA ALA A 199 8.55 -31.59 0.64
C ALA A 199 7.92 -31.23 2.00
N GLN A 200 6.86 -31.96 2.34
CA GLN A 200 6.00 -31.76 3.51
C GLN A 200 6.61 -32.13 4.87
N LYS A 201 7.90 -32.49 4.99
CA LYS A 201 8.38 -33.20 6.18
C LYS A 201 9.14 -32.40 7.25
N ASP A 202 9.69 -31.21 6.96
CA ASP A 202 10.56 -30.53 7.94
C ASP A 202 10.03 -29.19 8.50
N LEU A 203 8.90 -28.67 8.01
CA LEU A 203 8.38 -27.37 8.44
C LEU A 203 7.67 -27.35 9.81
N PHE A 204 7.45 -28.52 10.42
CA PHE A 204 6.73 -28.65 11.70
C PHE A 204 7.63 -28.72 12.94
N LEU A 205 8.97 -28.64 12.80
CA LEU A 205 9.90 -28.82 13.92
C LEU A 205 10.35 -27.53 14.63
N ALA A 206 9.88 -26.34 14.23
CA ALA A 206 10.16 -25.10 14.96
C ALA A 206 8.87 -24.50 15.52
N GLY A 207 8.35 -25.10 16.60
CA GLY A 207 7.20 -24.58 17.36
C GLY A 207 7.37 -23.15 17.88
N ASP A 208 8.60 -22.64 17.93
CA ASP A 208 8.96 -21.31 18.45
C ASP A 208 9.16 -20.21 17.39
N MET A 209 9.06 -20.53 16.10
CA MET A 209 9.18 -19.53 15.02
C MET A 209 7.85 -19.34 14.27
N ARG A 210 6.72 -19.20 14.94
CA ARG A 210 5.57 -18.64 14.24
C ARG A 210 5.94 -17.20 13.84
N PRO A 211 5.96 -16.86 12.53
CA PRO A 211 6.31 -15.53 12.10
C PRO A 211 5.13 -14.57 12.40
N HIS A 212 5.00 -14.19 13.67
CA HIS A 212 4.00 -13.24 14.16
C HIS A 212 4.57 -11.84 14.34
N SER A 213 5.89 -11.66 14.32
CA SER A 213 6.50 -10.34 14.50
C SER A 213 6.64 -9.60 13.16
N LEU A 214 6.34 -8.30 13.18
CA LEU A 214 6.73 -7.35 12.12
C LEU A 214 8.23 -6.97 12.23
N ALA A 215 8.95 -7.54 13.20
CA ALA A 215 10.31 -7.15 13.57
C ALA A 215 11.31 -7.11 12.39
N PRO A 216 11.29 -8.06 11.42
CA PRO A 216 12.18 -7.98 10.27
C PRO A 216 11.90 -6.77 9.37
N ARG A 217 10.61 -6.40 9.18
CA ARG A 217 10.23 -5.19 8.43
C ARG A 217 10.59 -3.93 9.20
N GLU A 218 10.39 -3.92 10.51
CA GLU A 218 10.77 -2.78 11.38
C GLU A 218 12.27 -2.52 11.35
N GLY A 219 13.10 -3.56 11.38
CA GLY A 219 14.56 -3.43 11.23
C GLY A 219 14.94 -2.77 9.91
N VAL A 220 14.35 -3.20 8.80
CA VAL A 220 14.56 -2.58 7.48
C VAL A 220 14.04 -1.15 7.45
N LEU A 221 12.90 -0.84 8.07
CA LEU A 221 12.35 0.51 8.14
C LEU A 221 13.24 1.48 8.94
N ILE A 222 13.85 1.03 10.04
CA ILE A 222 14.81 1.85 10.80
C ILE A 222 16.02 2.19 9.93
N LEU A 223 16.56 1.21 9.20
CA LEU A 223 17.67 1.44 8.27
C LEU A 223 17.26 2.36 7.12
N TYR A 224 16.05 2.16 6.59
CA TYR A 224 15.48 2.98 5.53
C TYR A 224 15.36 4.44 5.94
N ASP A 225 14.74 4.71 7.10
CA ASP A 225 14.51 6.07 7.61
C ASP A 225 15.84 6.78 7.93
N LYS A 226 16.87 6.03 8.32
CA LYS A 226 18.21 6.55 8.56
C LYS A 226 18.95 6.93 7.27
N LEU A 227 18.88 6.06 6.27
CA LEU A 227 19.61 6.23 5.00
C LEU A 227 18.91 7.19 4.04
N ILE A 228 17.58 7.26 4.12
CA ILE A 228 16.72 8.01 3.21
C ILE A 228 15.76 8.84 4.08
N PRO A 229 16.24 9.90 4.74
CA PRO A 229 15.42 10.70 5.64
C PRO A 229 14.23 11.28 4.88
N SER A 230 13.06 11.17 5.51
CA SER A 230 11.84 11.80 5.01
C SER A 230 12.00 13.31 5.09
N THR A 231 11.60 14.03 4.04
CA THR A 231 11.50 15.49 4.13
C THR A 231 10.37 15.84 5.10
N PRO A 232 10.60 16.70 6.10
CA PRO A 232 9.52 17.18 6.96
C PRO A 232 8.48 17.92 6.11
N PHE A 233 7.21 17.62 6.36
CA PHE A 233 6.06 18.35 5.83
C PHE A 233 5.40 19.13 6.94
#